data_AF-A0A7V2F2P5-F1
#
_entry.id   AF-A0A7V2F2P5-F1
#
_cell.length_a   1.000
_cell.length_b   1.000
_cell.length_c   1.000
_cell.angle_alpha   90.00
_cell.angle_beta   90.00
_cell.angle_gamma   90.00
#
_symmetry.space_group_name_H-M   'P 1'
#
loop_
_entity.id
_entity.type
_entity.pdbx_description
1 polymer ?
#
loop_
_entity_poly.entity_id
_entity_poly.type
_entity_poly.pdbx_seq_one_letter_code
_entity_poly.pdbx_strand_id
1 'polypeptide(L)'
;MLVDSHAHLESREFAADLDEVVERARSAGVGEILNVGYDAESIAKTVALTERFEEVYGAVGIHPHNAKDYGGALEEDIKKQLLRKRILAVGEIGLDYYRDLSPRGTQRDVFRRQIGIALYFGKPIIVHCREAFDDVVKILSEEGAGDAGGVFHAFSGSGEEARIVMDLGFHLGIGGPVTYRNS
;
A
#
# COMPACT_ATOMS: atom_id res chain seq x y z
N MET A 1 4.53 -7.67 -20.84
CA MET A 1 3.50 -6.93 -20.08
C MET A 1 4.11 -6.55 -18.75
N LEU A 2 4.07 -5.27 -18.40
CA LEU A 2 4.49 -4.75 -17.09
C LEU A 2 3.27 -4.63 -16.19
N VAL A 3 3.50 -4.74 -14.88
CA VAL A 3 2.51 -4.45 -13.84
C VAL A 3 3.06 -3.31 -13.00
N ASP A 4 2.29 -2.23 -12.87
CA ASP A 4 2.57 -1.20 -11.88
C ASP A 4 1.94 -1.61 -10.55
N SER A 5 2.76 -2.05 -9.60
CA SER A 5 2.27 -2.57 -8.32
C SER A 5 1.86 -1.50 -7.33
N HIS A 6 2.05 -0.20 -7.63
CA HIS A 6 1.73 0.87 -6.68
C HIS A 6 1.51 2.22 -7.37
N ALA A 7 0.25 2.54 -7.65
CA ALA A 7 -0.16 3.82 -8.23
C ALA A 7 -1.19 4.56 -7.35
N HIS A 8 -1.29 5.88 -7.57
CA HIS A 8 -2.31 6.76 -6.99
C HIS A 8 -3.01 7.55 -8.10
N LEU A 9 -3.71 6.84 -8.99
CA LEU A 9 -4.44 7.41 -10.13
C LEU A 9 -5.60 8.32 -9.69
N GLU A 10 -6.07 8.19 -8.46
CA GLU A 10 -7.06 9.08 -7.85
C GLU A 10 -6.49 10.45 -7.44
N SER A 11 -5.17 10.63 -7.55
CA SER A 11 -4.51 11.91 -7.31
C SER A 11 -5.10 13.00 -8.20
N ARG A 12 -5.24 14.20 -7.63
CA ARG A 12 -5.69 15.40 -8.35
C ARG A 12 -4.83 15.73 -9.58
N GLU A 13 -3.58 15.26 -9.61
CA GLU A 13 -2.65 15.49 -10.71
C GLU A 13 -3.10 14.82 -12.01
N PHE A 14 -3.87 13.73 -11.92
CA PHE A 14 -4.41 13.01 -13.07
C PHE A 14 -5.89 13.32 -13.34
N ALA A 15 -6.53 14.15 -12.52
CA ALA A 15 -7.97 14.39 -12.63
C ALA A 15 -8.38 15.00 -13.98
N ALA A 16 -7.49 15.73 -14.64
CA ALA A 16 -7.75 16.37 -15.93
C ALA A 16 -7.63 15.43 -17.13
N ASP A 17 -6.82 14.37 -17.04
CA ASP A 17 -6.42 13.53 -18.17
C ASP A 17 -6.38 12.02 -17.85
N LEU A 18 -7.10 11.58 -16.83
CA LEU A 18 -7.04 10.19 -16.31
C LEU A 18 -7.25 9.12 -17.40
N ASP A 19 -8.21 9.29 -18.30
CA ASP A 19 -8.43 8.34 -19.41
C ASP A 19 -7.20 8.24 -20.31
N GLU A 20 -6.56 9.38 -20.58
CA GLU A 20 -5.36 9.46 -21.41
C GLU A 20 -4.14 8.88 -20.67
N VAL A 21 -4.05 9.04 -19.35
CA VAL A 21 -3.03 8.40 -18.52
C VAL A 21 -3.11 6.88 -18.63
N VAL A 22 -4.30 6.31 -18.47
CA VAL A 22 -4.52 4.85 -18.56
C VAL A 22 -4.24 4.35 -19.98
N GLU A 23 -4.64 5.10 -21.02
CA GLU A 23 -4.33 4.76 -22.41
C GLU A 23 -2.82 4.78 -22.69
N ARG A 24 -2.10 5.79 -22.17
CA ARG A 24 -0.64 5.87 -22.30
C ARG A 24 0.04 4.72 -21.59
N ALA A 25 -0.44 4.33 -20.39
CA ALA A 25 0.07 3.18 -19.67
C ALA A 25 -0.10 1.89 -20.49
N ARG A 26 -1.29 1.66 -21.04
CA ARG A 26 -1.58 0.52 -21.92
C ARG A 26 -0.67 0.51 -23.14
N SER A 27 -0.55 1.65 -23.83
CA SER A 27 0.29 1.81 -25.03
C SER A 27 1.78 1.59 -24.74
N ALA A 28 2.23 1.90 -23.52
CA ALA A 28 3.60 1.66 -23.05
C ALA A 28 3.83 0.21 -22.58
N GLY A 29 2.81 -0.65 -22.59
CA GLY A 29 2.90 -2.05 -22.19
C GLY A 29 2.68 -2.32 -20.70
N VAL A 30 2.20 -1.33 -19.93
CA VAL A 30 1.70 -1.51 -18.56
C VAL A 30 0.27 -2.03 -18.66
N GLY A 31 0.10 -3.34 -18.46
CA GLY A 31 -1.18 -4.02 -18.68
C GLY A 31 -2.07 -4.08 -17.45
N GLU A 32 -1.48 -3.96 -16.25
CA GLU A 32 -2.20 -3.97 -14.99
C GLU A 32 -1.61 -2.94 -14.03
N ILE A 33 -2.47 -2.28 -13.27
CA ILE A 33 -2.13 -1.23 -12.32
C ILE A 33 -2.82 -1.52 -11.00
N LEU A 34 -2.06 -1.60 -9.91
CA LEU A 34 -2.60 -1.66 -8.55
C LEU A 34 -2.69 -0.26 -7.97
N ASN A 35 -3.91 0.28 -7.92
CA ASN A 35 -4.18 1.57 -7.32
C ASN A 35 -4.36 1.46 -5.80
N VAL A 36 -3.69 2.31 -5.04
CA VAL A 36 -3.57 2.16 -3.58
C VAL A 36 -4.28 3.30 -2.86
N GLY A 37 -5.41 2.99 -2.22
CA GLY A 37 -6.11 3.92 -1.34
C GLY A 37 -5.47 3.95 0.06
N TYR A 38 -5.28 5.15 0.60
CA TYR A 38 -4.50 5.41 1.82
C TYR A 38 -5.25 6.21 2.91
N ASP A 39 -6.49 6.61 2.62
CA ASP A 39 -7.45 7.28 3.50
C ASP A 39 -8.89 6.98 3.04
N ALA A 40 -9.88 7.46 3.80
CA ALA A 40 -11.30 7.18 3.49
C ALA A 40 -11.72 7.68 2.09
N GLU A 41 -11.21 8.83 1.65
CA GLU A 41 -11.57 9.43 0.37
C GLU A 41 -10.94 8.67 -0.80
N SER A 42 -9.63 8.40 -0.72
CA SER A 42 -8.87 7.66 -1.72
C SER A 42 -9.29 6.19 -1.80
N ILE A 43 -9.74 5.57 -0.70
CA ILE A 43 -10.37 4.24 -0.72
C ILE A 43 -11.62 4.25 -1.61
N ALA A 44 -12.54 5.20 -1.42
CA ALA A 44 -13.76 5.28 -2.21
C ALA A 44 -13.45 5.53 -3.70
N LYS A 45 -12.49 6.41 -3.99
CA LYS A 45 -12.03 6.65 -5.37
C LYS A 45 -11.34 5.44 -5.99
N THR A 46 -10.51 4.72 -5.24
CA THR A 46 -9.84 3.49 -5.69
C THR A 46 -10.87 2.45 -6.12
N VAL A 47 -11.90 2.22 -5.30
CA VAL A 47 -12.99 1.30 -5.65
C VAL A 47 -13.66 1.72 -6.97
N ALA A 48 -13.99 3.00 -7.14
CA ALA A 48 -14.57 3.52 -8.37
C ALA A 48 -13.65 3.33 -9.59
N LEU A 49 -12.33 3.48 -9.43
CA LEU A 49 -11.36 3.23 -10.50
C LEU A 49 -11.36 1.76 -10.93
N THR A 50 -11.43 0.81 -9.99
CA THR A 50 -11.50 -0.62 -10.32
C THR A 50 -12.77 -1.03 -11.07
N GLU A 51 -13.84 -0.24 -10.95
CA GLU A 51 -15.10 -0.45 -11.67
C GLU A 51 -15.07 0.22 -13.06
N ARG A 52 -14.27 1.28 -13.21
CA ARG A 52 -14.17 2.08 -14.45
C ARG A 52 -13.17 1.51 -15.45
N PHE A 53 -12.02 1.01 -14.99
CA PHE A 53 -10.94 0.53 -15.87
C PHE A 53 -10.68 -0.95 -15.63
N GLU A 54 -10.52 -1.73 -16.69
CA GLU A 54 -10.26 -3.17 -16.60
C GLU A 54 -8.82 -3.46 -16.16
N GLU A 55 -7.90 -2.55 -16.46
CA GLU A 55 -6.48 -2.61 -16.09
C GLU A 55 -6.25 -2.35 -14.60
N VAL A 56 -7.24 -1.76 -13.91
CA VAL A 56 -7.05 -1.24 -12.54
C VAL A 56 -7.61 -2.21 -11.51
N TYR A 57 -6.72 -2.64 -10.62
CA TYR A 57 -7.01 -3.32 -9.38
C TYR A 57 -6.80 -2.36 -8.20
N GLY A 58 -7.34 -2.70 -7.03
CA GLY A 58 -7.29 -1.85 -5.86
C GLY A 58 -6.60 -2.50 -4.67
N ALA A 59 -5.94 -1.68 -3.86
CA ALA A 59 -5.60 -1.95 -2.49
C ALA A 59 -6.26 -0.89 -1.60
N VAL A 60 -6.69 -1.29 -0.40
CA VAL A 60 -7.34 -0.38 0.55
C VAL A 60 -6.69 -0.49 1.91
N GLY A 61 -6.34 0.65 2.49
CA GLY A 61 -5.72 0.73 3.80
C GLY A 61 -5.59 2.17 4.25
N ILE A 62 -5.07 2.37 5.46
CA ILE A 62 -4.86 3.67 6.08
C ILE A 62 -3.38 3.84 6.34
N HIS A 63 -2.83 4.83 5.64
CA HIS A 63 -1.43 5.18 5.69
C HIS A 63 -1.06 5.75 7.06
N PRO A 64 0.20 5.57 7.54
CA PRO A 64 0.65 6.05 8.84
C PRO A 64 0.34 7.54 9.11
N HIS A 65 0.35 8.38 8.08
CA HIS A 65 0.01 9.81 8.25
C HIS A 65 -1.41 10.04 8.74
N ASN A 66 -2.34 9.16 8.34
CA ASN A 66 -3.78 9.24 8.61
C ASN A 66 -4.20 8.31 9.76
N ALA A 67 -3.25 7.69 10.48
CA ALA A 67 -3.55 6.75 11.55
C ALA A 67 -4.40 7.36 12.68
N LYS A 68 -4.25 8.66 12.97
CA LYS A 68 -5.09 9.39 13.93
C LYS A 68 -6.58 9.45 13.59
N ASP A 69 -6.92 9.28 12.31
CA ASP A 69 -8.29 9.31 11.81
C ASP A 69 -8.89 7.89 11.73
N TYR A 70 -8.12 6.87 12.09
CA TYR A 70 -8.56 5.47 12.09
C TYR A 70 -9.54 5.19 13.24
N GLY A 71 -10.73 4.70 12.88
CA GLY A 71 -11.78 4.35 13.83
C GLY A 71 -12.61 3.15 13.36
N GLY A 72 -13.51 2.68 14.22
CA GLY A 72 -14.32 1.48 13.95
C GLY A 72 -15.14 1.58 12.66
N ALA A 73 -15.70 2.74 12.35
CA ALA A 73 -16.47 2.93 11.11
C ALA A 73 -15.61 2.75 9.84
N LEU A 74 -14.39 3.28 9.85
CA LEU A 74 -13.46 3.18 8.73
C LEU A 74 -12.90 1.75 8.59
N GLU A 75 -12.64 1.09 9.72
CA GLU A 75 -12.27 -0.32 9.72
C GLU A 75 -13.36 -1.19 9.07
N GLU A 76 -14.62 -0.99 9.44
CA GLU A 76 -15.73 -1.74 8.84
C GLU A 76 -15.94 -1.41 7.35
N ASP A 77 -15.64 -0.19 6.92
CA ASP A 77 -15.64 0.15 5.50
C ASP A 77 -14.54 -0.59 4.73
N ILE A 78 -13.30 -0.61 5.25
CA ILE A 78 -12.19 -1.38 4.67
C ILE A 78 -12.55 -2.85 4.52
N LYS A 79 -13.09 -3.47 5.58
CA LYS A 79 -13.54 -4.88 5.54
C LYS A 79 -14.58 -5.12 4.44
N LYS A 80 -15.53 -4.19 4.25
CA LYS A 80 -16.52 -4.28 3.16
C LYS A 80 -15.85 -4.20 1.78
N GLN A 81 -14.90 -3.29 1.58
CA GLN A 81 -14.22 -3.15 0.30
C GLN A 81 -13.37 -4.38 -0.05
N LEU A 82 -12.76 -5.05 0.94
CA LEU A 82 -11.97 -6.27 0.73
C LEU A 82 -12.77 -7.48 0.21
N LEU A 83 -14.10 -7.45 0.32
CA LEU A 83 -14.99 -8.47 -0.27
C LEU A 83 -15.13 -8.33 -1.79
N ARG A 84 -14.72 -7.21 -2.37
CA ARG A 84 -14.78 -6.97 -3.82
C ARG A 84 -13.66 -7.73 -4.53
N LYS A 85 -14.00 -8.36 -5.66
CA LYS A 85 -13.07 -9.21 -6.42
C LYS A 85 -11.82 -8.48 -6.91
N ARG A 86 -11.92 -7.21 -7.26
CA ARG A 86 -10.81 -6.39 -7.77
C ARG A 86 -10.01 -5.67 -6.68
N ILE A 87 -10.38 -5.84 -5.41
CA ILE A 87 -9.59 -5.35 -4.28
C ILE A 87 -8.70 -6.50 -3.79
N LEU A 88 -7.40 -6.37 -4.05
CA LEU A 88 -6.46 -7.48 -3.97
C LEU A 88 -5.60 -7.46 -2.70
N ALA A 89 -5.40 -6.31 -2.07
CA ALA A 89 -4.48 -6.15 -0.95
C ALA A 89 -4.99 -5.17 0.12
N VAL A 90 -4.40 -5.26 1.32
CA VAL A 90 -4.54 -4.24 2.37
C VAL A 90 -3.33 -3.33 2.32
N GLY A 91 -3.54 -2.04 2.11
CA GLY A 91 -2.45 -1.12 1.82
C GLY A 91 -2.94 0.19 1.25
N GLU A 92 -2.25 1.30 1.46
CA GLU A 92 -0.91 1.40 2.04
C GLU A 92 -0.96 1.47 3.58
N ILE A 93 -0.21 0.60 4.27
CA ILE A 93 -0.19 0.51 5.74
C ILE A 93 1.26 0.44 6.23
N GLY A 94 1.56 0.89 7.45
CA GLY A 94 2.91 0.81 8.00
C GLY A 94 3.24 1.96 8.92
N LEU A 95 4.51 2.39 8.92
CA LEU A 95 5.04 3.41 9.83
C LEU A 95 5.86 4.47 9.08
N ASP A 96 5.62 5.74 9.40
CA ASP A 96 6.42 6.88 8.94
C ASP A 96 6.83 7.74 10.15
N TYR A 97 8.08 7.58 10.57
CA TYR A 97 8.69 8.34 11.66
C TYR A 97 9.42 9.60 11.19
N TYR A 98 9.55 9.78 9.87
CA TYR A 98 10.16 10.95 9.27
C TYR A 98 9.18 12.14 9.25
N ARG A 99 7.94 11.91 8.76
CA ARG A 99 6.89 12.95 8.72
C ARG A 99 6.11 13.04 10.03
N ASP A 100 5.99 11.92 10.75
CA ASP A 100 5.42 11.80 12.11
C ASP A 100 4.06 12.53 12.27
N LEU A 101 3.19 12.44 11.24
CA LEU A 101 1.92 13.19 11.15
C LEU A 101 0.77 12.60 11.99
N SER A 102 1.00 11.43 12.58
CA SER A 102 0.15 10.79 13.58
C SER A 102 1.03 10.25 14.71
N PRO A 103 0.55 10.22 15.97
CA PRO A 103 1.35 9.73 17.10
C PRO A 103 1.86 8.31 16.84
N ARG A 104 3.14 8.04 17.12
CA ARG A 104 3.77 6.73 16.86
C ARG A 104 3.05 5.55 17.54
N GLY A 105 2.50 5.76 18.74
CA GLY A 105 1.62 4.78 19.40
C GLY A 105 0.44 4.41 18.49
N THR A 106 -0.29 5.42 18.03
CA THR A 106 -1.41 5.27 17.12
C THR A 106 -1.02 4.65 15.78
N GLN A 107 0.11 5.05 15.17
CA GLN A 107 0.59 4.42 13.94
C GLN A 107 0.79 2.91 14.11
N ARG A 108 1.46 2.50 15.19
CA ARG A 108 1.72 1.07 15.49
C ARG A 108 0.44 0.29 15.76
N ASP A 109 -0.50 0.87 16.49
CA ASP A 109 -1.78 0.22 16.80
C ASP A 109 -2.62 0.02 15.53
N VAL A 110 -2.67 1.04 14.67
CA VAL A 110 -3.40 0.99 13.39
C VAL A 110 -2.73 0.01 12.42
N PHE A 111 -1.40 -0.01 12.38
CA PHE A 111 -0.66 -0.97 11.55
C PHE A 111 -0.98 -2.43 11.95
N ARG A 112 -0.89 -2.76 13.25
CA ARG A 112 -1.26 -4.08 13.77
C ARG A 112 -2.68 -4.49 13.42
N ARG A 113 -3.65 -3.60 13.62
CA ARG A 113 -5.06 -3.87 13.30
C ARG A 113 -5.26 -4.19 11.82
N GLN A 114 -4.60 -3.45 10.93
CA GLN A 114 -4.71 -3.68 9.50
C GLN A 114 -4.01 -4.97 9.04
N ILE A 115 -2.90 -5.37 9.69
CA ILE A 115 -2.31 -6.71 9.50
C ILE A 115 -3.32 -7.79 9.89
N GLY A 116 -3.98 -7.66 11.05
CA GLY A 116 -5.01 -8.60 11.49
C GLY A 116 -6.17 -8.74 10.49
N ILE A 117 -6.59 -7.62 9.87
CA ILE A 117 -7.60 -7.63 8.80
C ILE A 117 -7.07 -8.39 7.58
N ALA A 118 -5.83 -8.11 7.15
CA ALA A 118 -5.23 -8.77 6.00
C ALA A 118 -5.17 -10.30 6.18
N LEU A 119 -4.71 -10.75 7.35
CA LEU A 119 -4.67 -12.17 7.71
C LEU A 119 -6.07 -12.81 7.72
N TYR A 120 -7.06 -12.14 8.32
CA TYR A 120 -8.44 -12.63 8.36
C TYR A 120 -9.05 -12.82 6.97
N PHE A 121 -8.79 -11.90 6.04
CA PHE A 121 -9.28 -11.98 4.65
C PHE A 121 -8.37 -12.77 3.71
N GLY A 122 -7.21 -13.25 4.18
CA GLY A 122 -6.22 -13.93 3.34
C GLY A 122 -5.69 -13.02 2.22
N LYS A 123 -5.44 -11.75 2.53
CA LYS A 123 -4.98 -10.73 1.57
C LYS A 123 -3.52 -10.36 1.86
N PRO A 124 -2.67 -10.18 0.84
CA PRO A 124 -1.34 -9.61 1.02
C PRO A 124 -1.40 -8.15 1.47
N ILE A 125 -0.29 -7.65 2.04
CA ILE A 125 -0.19 -6.26 2.49
C ILE A 125 0.82 -5.43 1.68
N ILE A 126 0.57 -4.12 1.59
CA ILE A 126 1.50 -3.14 1.02
C ILE A 126 2.07 -2.30 2.17
N VAL A 127 3.34 -2.50 2.47
CA VAL A 127 4.03 -1.99 3.66
C VAL A 127 4.79 -0.71 3.34
N HIS A 128 4.34 0.40 3.92
CA HIS A 128 5.08 1.64 4.02
C HIS A 128 6.08 1.61 5.17
N CYS A 129 7.32 1.98 4.88
CA CYS A 129 8.35 2.08 5.89
C CYS A 129 9.26 3.29 5.62
N ARG A 130 9.21 4.28 6.50
CA ARG A 130 10.10 5.44 6.44
C ARG A 130 10.68 5.75 7.82
N GLU A 131 12.01 5.61 7.94
CA GLU A 131 12.77 5.80 9.19
C GLU A 131 12.22 5.01 10.39
N ALA A 132 11.58 3.86 10.11
CA ALA A 132 10.87 3.05 11.10
C ALA A 132 11.11 1.54 10.92
N PHE A 133 12.20 1.15 10.24
CA PHE A 133 12.44 -0.23 9.78
C PHE A 133 12.37 -1.26 10.90
N ASP A 134 13.10 -1.02 11.99
CA ASP A 134 13.15 -1.94 13.13
C ASP A 134 11.77 -2.19 13.75
N ASP A 135 10.97 -1.13 13.91
CA ASP A 135 9.62 -1.23 14.46
C ASP A 135 8.66 -1.91 13.48
N VAL A 136 8.78 -1.65 12.17
CA VAL A 136 7.99 -2.32 11.13
C VAL A 136 8.27 -3.82 11.15
N VAL A 137 9.54 -4.22 11.08
CA VAL A 137 9.96 -5.63 11.08
C VAL A 137 9.51 -6.34 12.35
N LYS A 138 9.69 -5.69 13.51
CA LYS A 138 9.24 -6.23 14.78
C LYS A 138 7.73 -6.50 14.78
N ILE A 139 6.93 -5.52 14.33
CA ILE A 139 5.46 -5.68 14.27
C ILE A 139 5.07 -6.80 13.31
N LEU A 140 5.64 -6.83 12.10
CA LEU A 140 5.35 -7.88 11.12
C LEU A 140 5.66 -9.28 11.68
N SER A 141 6.76 -9.43 12.41
CA SER A 141 7.13 -10.67 13.07
C SER A 141 6.20 -11.03 14.23
N GLU A 142 5.83 -10.06 15.08
CA GLU A 142 4.93 -10.27 16.22
C GLU A 142 3.52 -10.69 15.78
N GLU A 143 3.02 -10.10 14.70
CA GLU A 143 1.67 -10.34 14.18
C GLU A 143 1.61 -11.52 13.18
N GLY A 144 2.73 -12.19 12.88
CA GLY A 144 2.76 -13.29 11.91
C GLY A 144 2.43 -12.85 10.48
N ALA A 145 2.75 -11.61 10.11
CA ALA A 145 2.37 -11.02 8.83
C ALA A 145 3.00 -11.73 7.61
N GLY A 146 4.04 -12.53 7.80
CA GLY A 146 4.64 -13.37 6.75
C GLY A 146 3.64 -14.37 6.13
N ASP A 147 2.62 -14.79 6.87
CA ASP A 147 1.55 -15.67 6.35
C ASP A 147 0.67 -14.96 5.31
N ALA A 148 0.49 -13.63 5.45
CA ALA A 148 -0.15 -12.81 4.43
C ALA A 148 0.80 -12.50 3.27
N GLY A 149 2.09 -12.32 3.57
CA GLY A 149 3.09 -11.82 2.64
C GLY A 149 2.75 -10.44 2.09
N GLY A 150 3.45 -10.02 1.04
CA GLY A 150 3.16 -8.75 0.38
C GLY A 150 4.40 -8.05 -0.16
N VAL A 151 4.37 -6.73 -0.15
CA VAL A 151 5.42 -5.87 -0.73
C VAL A 151 5.79 -4.74 0.23
N PHE A 152 7.09 -4.53 0.45
CA PHE A 152 7.60 -3.25 0.94
C PHE A 152 7.70 -2.30 -0.25
N HIS A 153 6.71 -1.41 -0.40
CA HIS A 153 6.69 -0.51 -1.56
C HIS A 153 7.80 0.54 -1.43
N ALA A 154 8.28 1.01 -2.58
CA ALA A 154 9.33 2.03 -2.66
C ALA A 154 10.55 1.76 -1.75
N PHE A 155 10.99 0.49 -1.66
CA PHE A 155 12.09 0.08 -0.80
C PHE A 155 13.37 0.85 -1.16
N SER A 156 13.94 1.52 -0.17
CA SER A 156 15.18 2.32 -0.30
C SER A 156 16.20 2.00 0.78
N GLY A 157 16.11 0.81 1.38
CA GLY A 157 17.00 0.35 2.44
C GLY A 157 18.30 -0.28 1.93
N SER A 158 19.11 -0.77 2.86
CA SER A 158 20.36 -1.48 2.60
C SER A 158 20.13 -2.91 2.10
N GLY A 159 21.19 -3.53 1.58
CA GLY A 159 21.16 -4.94 1.19
C GLY A 159 20.95 -5.91 2.36
N GLU A 160 21.20 -5.48 3.60
CA GLU A 160 20.91 -6.27 4.80
C GLU A 160 19.41 -6.22 5.14
N GLU A 161 18.84 -5.01 5.16
CA GLU A 161 17.41 -4.79 5.33
C GLU A 161 16.59 -5.53 4.27
N ALA A 162 17.07 -5.54 3.02
CA ALA A 162 16.45 -6.29 1.93
C ALA A 162 16.35 -7.79 2.23
N ARG A 163 17.40 -8.41 2.79
CA ARG A 163 17.38 -9.83 3.17
C ARG A 163 16.39 -10.09 4.29
N ILE A 164 16.37 -9.23 5.31
CA ILE A 164 15.42 -9.33 6.42
C ILE A 164 13.98 -9.33 5.90
N VAL A 165 13.66 -8.39 5.01
CA VAL A 165 12.31 -8.30 4.40
C VAL A 165 11.96 -9.57 3.62
N MET A 166 12.89 -10.10 2.81
CA MET A 166 12.67 -11.32 2.05
C MET A 166 12.51 -12.56 2.94
N ASP A 167 13.30 -12.66 4.01
CA ASP A 167 13.24 -13.77 4.97
C ASP A 167 11.91 -13.77 5.75
N LEU A 168 11.26 -12.60 5.89
CA LEU A 168 9.91 -12.47 6.44
C LEU A 168 8.78 -12.82 5.46
N GLY A 169 9.10 -13.18 4.20
CA GLY A 169 8.11 -13.54 3.18
C GLY A 169 7.59 -12.38 2.33
N PHE A 170 8.29 -11.24 2.32
CA PHE A 170 7.89 -10.05 1.56
C PHE A 170 8.75 -9.80 0.32
N HIS A 171 8.17 -9.14 -0.67
CA HIS A 171 8.86 -8.67 -1.87
C HIS A 171 9.30 -7.21 -1.69
N LEU A 172 10.27 -6.79 -2.50
CA LEU A 172 10.79 -5.42 -2.52
C LEU A 172 10.23 -4.66 -3.73
N GLY A 173 9.48 -3.59 -3.47
CA GLY A 173 8.99 -2.70 -4.51
C GLY A 173 10.07 -1.69 -4.91
N ILE A 174 10.50 -1.72 -6.17
CA ILE A 174 11.53 -0.82 -6.69
C ILE A 174 10.87 0.25 -7.56
N GLY A 175 10.99 1.51 -7.15
CA GLY A 175 10.43 2.66 -7.85
C GLY A 175 11.46 3.50 -8.59
N GLY A 176 10.99 4.62 -9.16
CA GLY A 176 11.80 5.61 -9.87
C GLY A 176 13.08 6.11 -9.15
N PRO A 177 13.14 6.24 -7.80
CA PRO A 177 14.35 6.67 -7.11
C PRO A 177 15.61 5.87 -7.41
N VAL A 178 15.50 4.61 -7.87
CA VAL A 178 16.66 3.79 -8.30
C VAL A 178 17.44 4.44 -9.46
N THR A 179 16.81 5.32 -10.22
CA THR A 179 17.40 6.04 -11.35
C THR A 179 18.07 7.35 -10.96
N TYR A 180 17.89 7.81 -9.70
CA TYR A 180 18.47 9.06 -9.24
C TYR A 180 19.98 8.89 -9.05
N ARG A 181 20.74 9.92 -9.41
CA ARG A 181 22.18 9.92 -9.16
C ARG A 181 22.41 10.08 -7.67
N ASN A 182 23.19 9.19 -7.07
CA ASN A 182 23.76 9.40 -5.75
C ASN A 182 24.76 10.56 -5.85
N SER A 183 24.28 11.77 -5.59
CA SER A 183 25.10 12.98 -5.46
C SER A 183 25.49 13.19 -4.00
#